data_AF-A0A6C0EXX2-F1
#
_entry.id   AF-A0A6C0EXX2-F1
#
_cell.length_a   1.000
_cell.length_b   1.000
_cell.length_c   1.000
_cell.angle_alpha   90.00
_cell.angle_beta   90.00
_cell.angle_gamma   90.00
#
_symmetry.space_group_name_H-M   'P 1'
#
loop_
_entity.id
_entity.type
_entity.pdbx_description
1 polymer ?
#
loop_
_entity_poly.entity_id
_entity_poly.type
_entity_poly.pdbx_seq_one_letter_code
_entity_poly.pdbx_strand_id
1 'polypeptide(L)'
;MPRRSFFMYPDNGDEADDFISLLDFNWNTLLGRCLIGSWDQLKKIPYIIWWLFTVIYSLFGYYIMWIALHYVAVHLYPTYCAPLTISGFILSPFMVAAPHCIAMRWLITEGANVIVTMWVAVGAYAIQHMLRRPHNIVV
;
A
#
# COMPACT_ATOMS: atom_id res chain seq x y z
N MET A 1 -36.63 -11.81 60.02
CA MET A 1 -38.04 -11.98 59.57
C MET A 1 -38.51 -10.65 58.98
N PRO A 2 -39.45 -10.58 58.01
CA PRO A 2 -40.06 -11.58 57.11
C PRO A 2 -39.67 -11.31 55.63
N ARG A 3 -40.16 -11.90 54.54
CA ARG A 3 -40.80 -13.18 54.11
C ARG A 3 -41.41 -12.88 52.71
N ARG A 4 -41.11 -13.64 51.66
CA ARG A 4 -42.00 -13.93 50.50
C ARG A 4 -41.51 -15.23 49.84
N SER A 5 -42.05 -16.39 50.23
CA SER A 5 -43.11 -17.15 49.52
C SER A 5 -42.66 -17.56 48.10
N PHE A 6 -42.10 -18.75 47.91
CA PHE A 6 -42.81 -20.03 47.71
C PHE A 6 -44.09 -19.86 46.89
N PHE A 7 -43.95 -20.02 45.58
CA PHE A 7 -45.02 -20.54 44.74
C PHE A 7 -44.40 -21.34 43.61
N MET A 8 -44.36 -22.65 43.82
CA MET A 8 -44.05 -23.67 42.82
C MET A 8 -45.40 -24.19 42.33
N TYR A 9 -45.64 -24.12 41.03
CA TYR A 9 -46.75 -24.84 40.39
C TYR A 9 -46.14 -25.90 39.44
N PRO A 10 -46.65 -27.13 39.44
CA PRO A 10 -46.14 -28.20 38.58
C PRO A 10 -46.69 -28.04 37.17
N ASP A 11 -45.87 -28.26 36.16
CA ASP A 11 -46.37 -28.52 34.81
C ASP A 11 -46.08 -29.99 34.49
N ASN A 12 -47.17 -30.73 34.27
CA ASN A 12 -47.16 -32.12 33.86
C ASN A 12 -47.26 -32.10 32.33
N GLY A 13 -46.15 -32.42 31.68
CA GLY A 13 -46.01 -32.57 30.24
C GLY A 13 -44.65 -33.23 30.01
N ASP A 14 -44.54 -34.52 30.31
CA ASP A 14 -44.72 -35.57 29.29
C ASP A 14 -43.64 -35.47 28.20
N GLU A 15 -42.35 -35.50 28.59
CA GLU A 15 -41.36 -36.57 28.32
C GLU A 15 -41.17 -37.11 26.87
N ALA A 16 -41.86 -36.58 25.86
CA ALA A 16 -41.84 -37.02 24.46
C ALA A 16 -41.09 -36.06 23.52
N ASP A 17 -40.81 -34.84 23.97
CA ASP A 17 -40.28 -33.76 23.14
C ASP A 17 -38.75 -33.82 23.00
N ASP A 18 -38.08 -34.35 24.02
CA ASP A 18 -36.62 -34.36 24.10
C ASP A 18 -35.97 -35.35 23.13
N PHE A 19 -36.64 -36.45 22.80
CA PHE A 19 -36.09 -37.47 21.90
C PHE A 19 -36.16 -37.06 20.41
N ILE A 20 -37.12 -36.21 20.04
CA ILE A 20 -37.27 -35.71 18.65
C ILE A 20 -36.25 -34.60 18.35
N SER A 21 -35.77 -33.86 19.37
CA SER A 21 -34.77 -32.80 19.20
C SER A 21 -33.35 -33.32 18.89
N LEU A 22 -33.04 -34.57 19.28
CA LEU A 22 -31.73 -35.18 19.04
C LEU A 22 -31.56 -35.77 17.63
N LEU A 23 -32.66 -35.91 16.87
CA LEU A 23 -32.66 -36.48 15.52
C LEU A 23 -32.79 -35.43 14.41
N ASP A 24 -32.98 -34.15 14.73
CA ASP A 24 -32.91 -33.08 13.74
C ASP A 24 -31.44 -32.67 13.52
N PHE A 25 -30.73 -33.55 12.83
CA PHE A 25 -29.40 -33.32 12.30
C PHE A 25 -29.46 -32.20 11.24
N ASN A 26 -29.43 -30.97 11.75
CA ASN A 26 -29.56 -29.73 10.98
C ASN A 26 -28.32 -29.49 10.10
N TRP A 27 -28.35 -30.03 8.89
CA TRP A 27 -27.33 -29.88 7.84
C TRP A 27 -27.19 -28.42 7.31
N ASN A 28 -28.02 -27.48 7.79
CA ASN A 28 -28.28 -26.19 7.16
C ASN A 28 -27.57 -25.01 7.83
N THR A 29 -26.95 -25.21 9.00
CA THR A 29 -26.48 -24.08 9.84
C THR A 29 -24.96 -23.92 9.90
N LEU A 30 -24.19 -24.99 9.75
CA LEU A 30 -22.71 -24.95 9.83
C LEU A 30 -22.03 -24.85 8.46
N LEU A 31 -22.47 -25.62 7.45
CA LEU A 31 -21.87 -25.59 6.11
C LEU A 31 -22.36 -24.40 5.24
N GLY A 32 -23.64 -24.03 5.35
CA GLY A 32 -24.23 -22.93 4.58
C GLY A 32 -23.70 -21.53 4.95
N ARG A 33 -23.45 -21.28 6.24
CA ARG A 33 -22.94 -19.98 6.73
C ARG A 33 -21.48 -19.75 6.37
N CYS A 34 -20.66 -20.80 6.26
CA CYS A 34 -19.25 -20.69 5.89
C CYS A 34 -19.06 -20.44 4.39
N LEU A 35 -19.87 -21.10 3.55
CA LEU A 35 -19.81 -20.90 2.09
C LEU A 35 -20.33 -19.52 1.69
N ILE A 36 -21.47 -19.05 2.20
CA ILE A 36 -22.05 -17.75 1.84
C ILE A 36 -21.20 -16.57 2.32
N GLY A 37 -20.60 -16.64 3.52
CA GLY A 37 -19.68 -15.61 4.02
C GLY A 37 -18.40 -15.45 3.19
N SER A 38 -17.99 -16.49 2.47
CA SER A 38 -16.82 -16.46 1.59
C SER A 38 -17.08 -15.75 0.24
N TRP A 39 -18.32 -15.73 -0.25
CA TRP A 39 -18.66 -15.15 -1.56
C TRP A 39 -18.66 -13.62 -1.56
N ASP A 40 -18.99 -12.97 -0.43
CA ASP A 40 -18.94 -11.51 -0.32
C ASP A 40 -17.52 -10.95 -0.22
N GLN A 41 -16.54 -11.77 0.19
CA GLN A 41 -15.11 -11.41 0.15
C GLN A 41 -14.54 -11.55 -1.27
N LEU A 42 -15.06 -12.46 -2.09
CA LEU A 42 -14.57 -12.69 -3.45
C LEU A 42 -14.86 -11.53 -4.41
N LYS A 43 -16.03 -10.88 -4.26
CA LYS A 43 -16.40 -9.68 -5.06
C LYS A 43 -15.50 -8.48 -4.79
N LYS A 44 -14.76 -8.52 -3.67
CA LYS A 44 -13.85 -7.46 -3.27
C LYS A 44 -12.46 -7.57 -3.90
N ILE A 45 -12.07 -8.77 -4.27
CA ILE A 45 -10.77 -9.09 -4.86
C ILE A 45 -10.49 -8.32 -6.16
N PRO A 46 -11.41 -8.20 -7.14
CA PRO A 46 -11.11 -7.48 -8.39
C PRO A 46 -10.89 -5.98 -8.20
N TYR A 47 -11.58 -5.33 -7.25
CA TYR A 47 -11.33 -3.90 -6.99
C TYR A 47 -9.97 -3.69 -6.32
N ILE A 48 -9.57 -4.59 -5.40
CA ILE A 48 -8.26 -4.52 -4.73
C ILE A 48 -7.16 -4.69 -5.77
N ILE A 49 -7.26 -5.71 -6.61
CA ILE A 49 -6.28 -5.99 -7.67
C ILE A 49 -6.16 -4.81 -8.63
N TRP A 50 -7.29 -4.25 -9.07
CA TRP A 50 -7.30 -3.11 -10.00
C TRP A 50 -6.69 -1.85 -9.37
N TRP A 51 -6.98 -1.59 -8.10
CA TRP A 51 -6.38 -0.48 -7.34
C TRP A 51 -4.86 -0.68 -7.20
N LEU A 52 -4.42 -1.88 -6.84
CA LEU A 52 -3.01 -2.24 -6.68
C LEU A 52 -2.23 -2.06 -7.99
N PHE A 53 -2.80 -2.54 -9.10
CA PHE A 53 -2.21 -2.37 -10.43
C PHE A 53 -2.04 -0.89 -10.81
N THR A 54 -3.05 -0.07 -10.55
CA THR A 54 -3.01 1.37 -10.84
C THR A 54 -1.95 2.10 -10.03
N VAL A 55 -1.85 1.79 -8.72
CA VAL A 55 -0.85 2.38 -7.83
C VAL A 55 0.56 1.99 -8.26
N ILE A 56 0.77 0.71 -8.54
CA ILE A 56 2.06 0.18 -9.01
C ILE A 56 2.48 0.86 -10.31
N TYR A 57 1.59 0.92 -11.30
CA TYR A 57 1.89 1.53 -12.59
C TYR A 57 2.24 3.03 -12.45
N SER A 58 1.52 3.75 -11.58
CA SER A 58 1.81 5.15 -11.29
C SER A 58 3.19 5.36 -10.65
N LEU A 59 3.56 4.51 -9.68
CA LEU A 59 4.86 4.59 -9.00
C LEU A 59 6.03 4.27 -9.94
N PHE A 60 5.92 3.20 -10.73
CA PHE A 60 6.95 2.84 -11.72
C PHE A 60 7.06 3.87 -12.84
N GLY A 61 5.92 4.40 -13.32
CA GLY A 61 5.89 5.46 -14.31
C GLY A 61 6.58 6.74 -13.82
N TYR A 62 6.28 7.14 -12.57
CA TYR A 62 6.92 8.29 -11.93
C TYR A 62 8.45 8.09 -11.80
N TYR A 63 8.89 6.91 -11.38
CA TYR A 63 10.32 6.58 -11.26
C TYR A 63 11.08 6.71 -12.60
N ILE A 64 10.56 6.06 -13.65
CA ILE A 64 11.20 6.07 -14.97
C ILE A 64 11.18 7.48 -15.59
N MET A 65 10.09 8.22 -15.41
CA MET A 65 9.98 9.61 -15.88
C MET A 65 11.08 10.50 -15.30
N TRP A 66 11.31 10.46 -13.99
CA TRP A 66 12.34 11.30 -13.35
C TRP A 66 13.77 10.92 -13.78
N ILE A 67 14.05 9.64 -13.95
CA ILE A 67 15.35 9.18 -14.46
C ILE A 67 15.57 9.68 -15.89
N ALA A 68 14.56 9.56 -16.76
CA ALA A 68 14.64 10.03 -18.13
C ALA A 68 14.83 11.56 -18.19
N LEU A 69 14.06 12.32 -17.39
CA LEU A 69 14.21 13.78 -17.30
C LEU A 69 15.59 14.19 -16.81
N HIS A 70 16.10 13.54 -15.75
CA HIS A 70 17.42 13.83 -15.21
C HIS A 70 18.52 13.51 -16.24
N TYR A 71 18.46 12.35 -16.88
CA TYR A 71 19.42 11.95 -17.92
C TYR A 71 19.45 12.94 -19.08
N VAL A 72 18.27 13.28 -19.64
CA VAL A 72 18.18 14.23 -20.75
C VAL A 72 18.69 15.61 -20.32
N ALA A 73 18.32 16.10 -19.13
CA ALA A 73 18.74 17.41 -18.66
C ALA A 73 20.27 17.52 -18.49
N VAL A 74 20.93 16.51 -17.91
CA VAL A 74 22.39 16.49 -17.72
C VAL A 74 23.14 16.50 -19.06
N HIS A 75 22.59 15.88 -20.11
CA HIS A 75 23.22 15.88 -21.44
C HIS A 75 22.90 17.12 -22.28
N LEU A 76 21.68 17.68 -22.17
CA LEU A 76 21.30 18.89 -22.90
C LEU A 76 21.92 20.15 -22.32
N TYR A 77 22.10 20.23 -20.99
CA TYR A 77 22.64 21.41 -20.33
C TYR A 77 24.02 21.85 -20.86
N PRO A 78 25.05 20.99 -20.94
CA PRO A 78 26.34 21.40 -21.51
C PRO A 78 26.26 21.69 -23.01
N THR A 79 25.29 21.15 -23.73
CA THR A 79 25.13 21.39 -25.18
C THR A 79 24.57 22.79 -25.46
N TYR A 80 23.59 23.23 -24.68
CA TYR A 80 22.88 24.50 -24.92
C TYR A 80 23.32 25.65 -24.02
N CYS A 81 23.67 25.38 -22.75
CA CYS A 81 23.91 26.40 -21.74
C CYS A 81 25.40 26.67 -21.49
N ALA A 82 26.25 25.65 -21.66
CA ALA A 82 27.68 25.74 -21.37
C ALA A 82 28.52 24.90 -22.36
N PRO A 83 28.52 25.22 -23.67
CA PRO A 83 29.28 24.46 -24.65
C PRO A 83 30.78 24.56 -24.39
N LEU A 84 31.51 23.48 -24.66
CA LEU A 84 32.97 23.33 -24.44
C LEU A 84 33.82 24.14 -25.44
N THR A 85 33.53 25.42 -25.59
CA THR A 85 34.24 26.36 -26.48
C THR A 85 34.57 27.64 -25.72
N ILE A 86 35.60 28.38 -26.14
CA ILE A 86 36.02 29.63 -25.47
C ILE A 86 34.89 30.67 -25.53
N SER A 87 34.17 30.77 -26.65
CA SER A 87 32.98 31.60 -26.78
C SER A 87 31.86 31.13 -25.86
N GLY A 88 31.65 29.82 -25.74
CA GLY A 88 30.73 29.21 -24.79
C GLY A 88 31.00 29.58 -23.34
N PHE A 89 32.27 29.60 -22.94
CA PHE A 89 32.69 29.99 -21.60
C PHE A 89 32.42 31.48 -21.29
N ILE A 90 32.65 32.36 -22.26
CA ILE A 90 32.37 33.80 -22.10
C ILE A 90 30.85 34.06 -22.09
N LEU A 91 30.08 33.30 -22.87
CA LEU A 91 28.63 33.46 -22.99
C LEU A 91 27.83 32.72 -21.89
N SER A 92 28.42 31.71 -21.22
CA SER A 92 27.74 30.91 -20.20
C SER A 92 27.10 31.72 -19.05
N PRO A 93 27.70 32.80 -18.49
CA PRO A 93 27.03 33.58 -17.44
C PRO A 93 25.74 34.26 -17.93
N PHE A 94 25.67 34.62 -19.21
CA PHE A 94 24.47 35.22 -19.79
C PHE A 94 23.41 34.15 -20.11
N MET A 95 23.85 32.99 -20.62
CA MET A 95 22.94 31.88 -20.93
C MET A 95 22.33 31.24 -19.69
N VAL A 96 23.01 31.28 -18.53
CA VAL A 96 22.47 30.79 -17.25
C VAL A 96 21.15 31.47 -16.84
N ALA A 97 20.94 32.73 -17.24
CA ALA A 97 19.68 33.45 -16.97
C ALA A 97 18.56 33.09 -17.96
N ALA A 98 18.86 32.34 -19.02
CA ALA A 98 17.86 31.95 -19.99
C ALA A 98 16.87 30.92 -19.38
N PRO A 99 15.57 31.01 -19.69
CA PRO A 99 14.54 30.20 -19.03
C PRO A 99 14.75 28.70 -19.23
N HIS A 100 15.26 28.27 -20.40
CA HIS A 100 15.56 26.87 -20.68
C HIS A 100 16.71 26.34 -19.81
N CYS A 101 17.76 27.12 -19.58
CA CYS A 101 18.89 26.75 -18.73
C CYS A 101 18.53 26.72 -17.25
N ILE A 102 17.64 27.62 -16.80
CA ILE A 102 17.09 27.61 -15.44
C ILE A 102 16.28 26.32 -15.21
N ALA A 103 15.39 25.98 -16.16
CA ALA A 103 14.58 24.77 -16.07
C ALA A 103 15.44 23.50 -16.04
N MET A 104 16.44 23.39 -16.93
CA MET A 104 17.36 22.24 -16.94
C MET A 104 18.18 22.16 -15.64
N ARG A 105 18.67 23.30 -15.13
CA ARG A 105 19.41 23.32 -13.86
C ARG A 105 18.55 22.82 -12.70
N TRP A 106 17.29 23.25 -12.64
CA TRP A 106 16.33 22.78 -11.65
C TRP A 106 16.06 21.28 -11.80
N LEU A 107 15.86 20.79 -13.03
CA LEU A 107 15.68 19.35 -13.30
C LEU A 107 16.88 18.51 -12.89
N ILE A 108 18.10 19.02 -13.06
CA ILE A 108 19.32 18.32 -12.63
C ILE A 108 19.36 18.21 -11.11
N THR A 109 19.16 19.32 -10.38
CA THR A 109 19.27 19.33 -8.92
C THR A 109 18.11 18.61 -8.25
N GLU A 110 16.87 18.92 -8.64
CA GLU A 110 15.69 18.28 -8.05
C GLU A 110 15.52 16.84 -8.54
N GLY A 111 15.84 16.55 -9.80
CA GLY A 111 15.81 15.17 -10.29
C GLY A 111 16.76 14.26 -9.51
N ALA A 112 17.96 14.75 -9.17
CA ALA A 112 18.90 14.02 -8.32
C ALA A 112 18.34 13.81 -6.90
N ASN A 113 17.77 14.86 -6.29
CA ASN A 113 17.15 14.76 -4.97
C ASN A 113 16.03 13.72 -4.95
N VAL A 114 15.12 13.77 -5.92
CA VAL A 114 14.01 12.81 -6.05
C VAL A 114 14.54 11.38 -6.18
N ILE A 115 15.52 11.14 -7.05
CA ILE A 115 16.13 9.81 -7.22
C ILE A 115 16.77 9.32 -5.90
N VAL A 116 17.51 10.18 -5.20
CA VAL A 116 18.13 9.83 -3.90
C VAL A 116 17.06 9.48 -2.87
N THR A 117 16.00 10.27 -2.75
CA THR A 117 14.91 9.99 -1.79
C THR A 117 14.23 8.64 -2.05
N MET A 118 14.12 8.22 -3.32
CA MET A 118 13.59 6.90 -3.68
C MET A 118 14.51 5.79 -3.17
N TRP A 119 15.83 5.91 -3.38
CA TRP A 119 16.81 4.94 -2.86
C TRP A 119 16.82 4.88 -1.33
N VAL A 120 16.66 6.01 -0.66
CA VAL A 120 16.52 6.06 0.80
C VAL A 120 15.28 5.31 1.27
N ALA A 121 14.14 5.45 0.60
CA ALA A 121 12.92 4.71 0.95
C ALA A 121 13.11 3.18 0.80
N VAL A 122 13.78 2.74 -0.27
CA VAL A 122 14.13 1.33 -0.47
C VAL A 122 15.08 0.83 0.64
N GLY A 123 16.10 1.62 0.98
CA GLY A 123 17.03 1.30 2.07
C GLY A 123 16.31 1.21 3.43
N ALA A 124 15.39 2.14 3.72
CA ALA A 124 14.59 2.11 4.94
C ALA A 124 13.70 0.86 5.01
N TYR A 125 13.08 0.47 3.90
CA TYR A 125 12.30 -0.77 3.82
C TYR A 125 13.17 -2.01 4.07
N ALA A 126 14.36 -2.06 3.47
CA ALA A 126 15.30 -3.17 3.68
C ALA A 126 15.72 -3.27 5.15
N ILE A 127 16.09 -2.16 5.79
CA ILE A 127 16.46 -2.12 7.21
C ILE A 127 15.29 -2.55 8.09
N GLN A 128 14.07 -2.09 7.82
CA GLN A 128 12.88 -2.50 8.57
C GLN A 128 12.64 -4.00 8.46
N HIS A 129 12.85 -4.60 7.29
CA HIS A 129 12.72 -6.03 7.09
C HIS A 129 13.79 -6.81 7.86
N MET A 130 15.04 -6.33 7.87
CA MET A 130 16.13 -6.95 8.64
C MET A 130 15.94 -6.83 10.15
N LEU A 131 15.43 -5.70 10.64
CA LEU A 131 15.20 -5.44 12.06
C LEU A 131 13.90 -6.07 12.59
N ARG A 132 12.97 -6.48 11.72
CA ARG A 132 11.86 -7.37 12.07
C ARG A 132 12.39 -8.78 12.40
N ARG A 133 13.14 -8.91 13.50
CA ARG A 133 13.26 -10.20 14.17
C ARG A 133 11.89 -10.54 14.78
N PRO A 134 11.35 -11.75 14.57
CA PRO A 134 10.23 -12.21 15.36
C PRO A 134 10.69 -12.24 16.82
N HIS A 135 10.04 -11.45 17.68
CA HIS A 135 10.23 -11.55 19.12
C HIS A 135 9.56 -12.83 19.62
N ASN A 136 10.17 -13.97 19.32
CA ASN A 136 9.92 -15.27 19.94
C ASN A 136 11.21 -15.71 20.64
N ILE A 137 11.63 -14.98 21.67
CA ILE A 137 12.57 -15.49 22.66
C ILE A 137 12.06 -15.04 24.03
N VAL A 138 11.71 -16.06 24.81
CA VAL A 138 11.33 -16.07 26.23
C VAL A 138 12.44 -15.46 27.08
N VAL A 139 12.09 -14.50 27.96
CA VAL A 139 12.55 -14.41 29.36
C VAL A 139 11.41 -13.82 30.19
#